data_AF-A0AAV2HKQ8-F1
#
_entry.id   AF-A0AAV2HKQ8-F1
#
_cell.length_a   1.000
_cell.length_b   1.000
_cell.length_c   1.000
_cell.angle_alpha   90.00
_cell.angle_beta   90.00
_cell.angle_gamma   90.00
#
_symmetry.space_group_name_H-M   'P 1'
#
loop_
_entity.id
_entity.type
_entity.pdbx_description
1 polymer ?
#
loop_
_entity_poly.entity_id
_entity_poly.type
_entity_poly.pdbx_seq_one_letter_code
_entity_poly.pdbx_strand_id
1 'polypeptide(L)' 'MCKVCCKSPIKDLFLPCGELYACSECSKLLTHCPSCNTQILATVTTYFG' A
#
# COMPACT_ATOMS: atom_id res chain seq x y z
N MET A 1 -5.50 -9.44 -1.37
CA MET A 1 -6.16 -9.02 -0.11
C MET A 1 -5.22 -8.10 0.66
N CYS A 2 -5.71 -6.97 1.18
CA CYS A 2 -4.92 -6.00 1.96
C CYS A 2 -4.27 -6.69 3.15
N LYS A 3 -2.96 -6.48 3.32
CA LYS A 3 -2.16 -7.12 4.38
C LYS A 3 -2.32 -6.46 5.75
N VAL A 4 -2.99 -5.31 5.82
CA VAL A 4 -3.25 -4.57 7.07
C VAL A 4 -4.62 -4.93 7.64
N CYS A 5 -5.71 -4.71 6.89
CA CYS A 5 -7.06 -4.93 7.40
C CYS A 5 -7.65 -6.30 7.06
N CYS A 6 -7.06 -7.05 6.13
CA CYS A 6 -7.56 -8.34 5.63
C CYS A 6 -9.02 -8.32 5.09
N LYS A 7 -9.58 -7.13 4.81
CA LYS A 7 -10.99 -6.95 4.39
C LYS A 7 -11.16 -6.54 2.93
N SER A 8 -10.26 -5.69 2.43
CA SER A 8 -10.37 -5.07 1.09
C SER A 8 -9.25 -5.53 0.17
N PRO A 9 -9.42 -5.54 -1.17
CA PRO A 9 -8.32 -5.80 -2.09
C PRO A 9 -7.19 -4.79 -1.94
N ILE A 10 -5.97 -5.21 -2.28
CA ILE A 10 -4.83 -4.30 -2.37
C ILE A 10 -5.11 -3.35 -3.54
N LYS A 11 -4.85 -2.06 -3.32
CA LYS A 11 -5.05 -1.03 -4.34
C LYS A 11 -3.86 -0.11 -4.49
N ASP A 12 -3.07 0.10 -3.44
CA ASP A 12 -2.08 1.15 -3.44
C ASP A 12 -0.67 0.56 -3.53
N LEU A 13 0.10 1.05 -4.50
CA LEU A 13 1.52 0.82 -4.66
C LEU A 13 2.31 1.94 -3.97
N PHE A 14 3.31 1.58 -3.17
CA PHE A 14 4.11 2.56 -2.41
C PHE A 14 5.34 3.01 -3.19
N LEU A 15 5.59 4.31 -3.26
CA LEU A 15 6.81 4.87 -3.84
C LEU A 15 7.77 5.34 -2.75
N PRO A 16 9.10 5.14 -2.92
CA PRO A 16 9.75 4.61 -4.13
C PRO A 16 9.86 3.08 -4.21
N CYS A 17 9.46 2.32 -3.18
CA CYS A 17 9.79 0.88 -3.11
C CYS A 17 9.02 -0.05 -4.07
N GLY A 18 7.90 0.39 -4.64
CA GLY A 18 7.11 -0.37 -5.61
C GLY A 18 6.21 -1.46 -5.01
N GLU A 19 6.12 -1.56 -3.69
CA GLU A 19 5.38 -2.63 -3.01
C GLU A 19 3.86 -2.41 -3.05
N LEU A 20 3.12 -3.49 -3.34
CA LEU A 20 1.66 -3.56 -3.30
C LEU A 20 1.23 -4.23 -2.00
N TYR A 21 0.86 -3.45 -0.98
CA TYR A 21 0.66 -3.97 0.38
C TYR A 21 -0.74 -3.70 0.97
N ALA A 22 -1.28 -2.51 0.72
CA ALA A 22 -2.47 -2.01 1.42
C ALA A 22 -3.64 -1.68 0.46
N CYS A 23 -4.87 -1.70 1.02
CA CYS A 23 -5.99 -1.01 0.39
C CYS A 23 -5.88 0.51 0.61
N SER A 24 -6.67 1.30 -0.11
CA SER A 24 -6.57 2.76 -0.11
C SER A 24 -6.90 3.44 1.23
N GLU A 25 -7.62 2.79 2.14
CA GLU A 25 -7.84 3.33 3.49
C GLU A 25 -6.68 3.02 4.43
N CYS A 26 -6.10 1.82 4.31
CA CYS A 26 -4.97 1.44 5.14
C CYS A 26 -3.67 2.13 4.71
N SER A 27 -3.48 2.41 3.42
CA SER A 27 -2.29 3.08 2.90
C SER A 27 -2.10 4.48 3.51
N LYS A 28 -3.19 5.24 3.70
CA LYS A 28 -3.17 6.58 4.30
C LYS A 28 -2.67 6.61 5.75
N LEU A 29 -2.71 5.48 6.44
CA LEU A 29 -2.29 5.35 7.84
C LEU A 29 -0.82 4.93 7.98
N LEU A 30 -0.13 4.65 6.86
CA LEU A 30 1.24 4.14 6.85
C LEU A 30 2.22 5.25 6.45
N THR A 31 3.30 5.39 7.22
CA THR A 31 4.42 6.28 6.90
C THR A 31 5.60 5.54 6.26
N HIS A 32 5.71 4.24 6.52
CA HIS A 32 6.76 3.35 6.00
C HIS A 32 6.13 2.07 5.46
N CYS A 33 6.72 1.52 4.40
CA CYS A 33 6.27 0.26 3.82
C CYS A 33 6.51 -0.87 4.84
N PRO A 34 5.47 -1.62 5.26
CA PRO A 34 5.67 -2.70 6.24
C PRO A 34 6.48 -3.89 5.72
N SER A 35 6.67 -4.02 4.39
CA SER A 35 7.47 -5.09 3.77
C SER A 35 8.97 -4.82 3.87
N CYS A 36 9.39 -3.59 3.55
CA CYS A 36 10.81 -3.23 3.37
C CYS A 36 11.28 -2.06 4.22
N ASN A 37 10.41 -1.51 5.08
CA ASN A 37 10.65 -0.36 5.96
C ASN A 37 11.09 0.93 5.25
N THR A 38 10.95 1.02 3.92
CA THR A 38 11.22 2.25 3.16
C THR A 38 10.14 3.29 3.44
N GLN A 39 10.53 4.56 3.65
CA GLN A 39 9.57 5.67 3.83
C GLN A 39 8.68 5.81 2.59
N ILE A 40 7.36 5.90 2.81
CA ILE A 40 6.38 6.09 1.74
C ILE A 40 6.33 7.59 1.43
N LEU A 41 6.75 7.96 0.21
CA LEU A 41 6.75 9.34 -0.26
C LEU A 41 5.50 9.67 -1.07
N ALA A 42 4.94 8.68 -1.75
CA ALA A 42 3.70 8.77 -2.50
C ALA A 42 3.06 7.40 -2.64
N THR A 43 1.75 7.38 -2.95
CA THR A 43 1.02 6.15 -3.30
C THR A 43 0.41 6.28 -4.69
N VAL A 44 0.38 5.18 -5.44
CA VAL A 44 -0.29 5.09 -6.74
C VAL A 44 -1.42 4.08 -6.63
N THR A 45 -2.66 4.53 -6.88
CA THR A 45 -3.83 3.65 -6.91
C THR A 45 -3.84 2.85 -8.21
N THR A 46 -3.85 1.53 -8.07
CA THR A 46 -3.87 0.55 -9.16
C THR A 46 -5.28 0.03 -9.40
N TYR A 47 -5.57 -0.27 -10.66
CA TYR A 47 -6.82 -0.87 -11.11
C TYR A 47 -6.47 -2.15 -11.87
N PHE A 48 -6.78 -3.31 -11.28
CA PHE A 48 -6.64 -4.60 -11.95
C PHE A 48 -7.93 -4.87 -12.72
N GLY A 49 -7.82 -5.12 -14.02
CA GLY A 49 -8.92 -5.50 -14.92
C GLY A 49 -9.25 -6.99 -14.85
#